data_AF-A0A955JWY7-F1
#
_entry.id   AF-A0A955JWY7-F1
#
_cell.length_a   1.000
_cell.length_b   1.000
_cell.length_c   1.000
_cell.angle_alpha   90.00
_cell.angle_beta   90.00
_cell.angle_gamma   90.00
#
_symmetry.space_group_name_H-M   'P 1'
#
loop_
_entity.id
_entity.type
_entity.pdbx_description
1 polymer ?
#
loop_
_entity_poly.entity_id
_entity_poly.type
_entity_poly.pdbx_seq_one_letter_code
_entity_poly.pdbx_strand_id
1 'polypeptide(L)'
;MDITSVLTEVIKGDVSEKIGQATGTDKSTVESVIAVGLPVILGQMANNTGDEKGAQALDAAVEKDHTSGSLLESLGGLFAGGDSNNDGGKIIEHVLGDKQSSANETIANKTGIDVATVAKILTFLAPLVMAYLGKKKSSDNLDAGG
;
A
#
# COMPACT_ATOMS: atom_id res chain seq x y z
N MET A 1 19.75 -7.07 -8.46
CA MET A 1 19.10 -5.90 -7.84
C MET A 1 17.94 -6.45 -7.03
N ASP A 2 17.94 -6.25 -5.72
CA ASP A 2 16.81 -6.66 -4.89
C ASP A 2 15.58 -5.84 -5.25
N ILE A 3 14.49 -6.53 -5.56
CA ILE A 3 13.23 -5.91 -5.97
C ILE A 3 12.64 -5.03 -4.85
N THR A 4 12.93 -5.36 -3.59
CA THR A 4 12.62 -4.56 -2.41
C THR A 4 13.34 -3.22 -2.42
N SER A 5 14.59 -3.18 -2.92
CA SER A 5 15.35 -1.94 -3.05
C SER A 5 14.77 -1.04 -4.14
N VAL A 6 14.40 -1.60 -5.30
CA VAL A 6 13.74 -0.86 -6.38
C VAL A 6 12.39 -0.29 -5.93
N LEU A 7 11.59 -1.08 -5.22
CA LEU A 7 10.33 -0.61 -4.66
C LEU A 7 10.55 0.53 -3.66
N THR A 8 11.50 0.34 -2.74
CA THR A 8 11.82 1.36 -1.73
C THR A 8 12.31 2.65 -2.38
N GLU A 9 13.07 2.58 -3.47
CA GLU A 9 13.61 3.73 -4.18
C GLU A 9 12.53 4.48 -4.98
N VAL A 10 11.66 3.76 -5.69
CA VAL A 10 10.49 4.33 -6.39
C VAL A 10 9.53 4.99 -5.40
N ILE A 11 9.32 4.36 -4.24
CA ILE A 11 8.42 4.89 -3.22
C ILE A 11 9.01 6.13 -2.51
N LYS A 12 10.30 6.12 -2.17
CA LYS A 12 10.98 7.27 -1.53
C LYS A 12 11.19 8.47 -2.47
N GLY A 13 11.20 8.26 -3.78
CA GLY A 13 11.31 9.31 -4.77
C GLY A 13 9.97 10.03 -5.00
N ASP A 14 9.49 9.94 -6.24
CA ASP A 14 8.32 10.65 -6.74
C ASP A 14 7.02 10.35 -5.98
N VAL A 15 6.86 9.12 -5.46
CA VAL A 15 5.65 8.73 -4.75
C VAL A 15 5.50 9.48 -3.44
N SER A 16 6.56 9.55 -2.63
CA SER A 16 6.51 10.24 -1.34
C SER A 16 6.21 11.74 -1.50
N GLU A 17 6.73 12.35 -2.56
CA GLU A 17 6.46 13.75 -2.89
C GLU A 17 5.00 13.96 -3.31
N LYS A 18 4.45 13.08 -4.16
CA LYS A 18 3.05 13.16 -4.58
C LYS A 18 2.06 12.89 -3.45
N ILE A 19 2.33 11.91 -2.59
CA ILE A 19 1.51 11.66 -1.40
C ILE A 19 1.58 12.86 -0.45
N GLY A 20 2.76 13.46 -0.27
CA GLY A 20 2.91 14.67 0.53
C GLY A 20 2.04 15.81 0.03
N GLN A 21 2.08 16.08 -1.28
CA GLN A 21 1.22 17.07 -1.93
C GLN A 21 -0.29 16.74 -1.78
N ALA A 22 -0.68 15.49 -1.95
CA ALA A 22 -2.08 15.06 -1.86
C ALA A 22 -2.63 15.10 -0.43
N THR A 23 -1.78 14.86 0.57
CA THR A 23 -2.17 14.81 1.99
C THR A 23 -1.91 16.11 2.74
N GLY A 24 -1.21 17.06 2.13
CA GLY A 24 -0.77 18.30 2.78
C GLY A 24 0.35 18.07 3.81
N THR A 25 1.19 17.06 3.59
CA THR A 25 2.30 16.71 4.48
C THR A 25 3.65 16.73 3.78
N ASP A 26 4.72 16.92 4.56
CA ASP A 26 6.06 16.94 4.01
C ASP A 26 6.53 15.55 3.56
N LYS A 27 7.37 15.52 2.52
CA LYS A 27 7.99 14.30 2.00
C LYS A 27 8.64 13.45 3.11
N SER A 28 9.35 14.07 4.05
CA SER A 28 10.00 13.36 5.16
C SER A 28 9.02 12.67 6.11
N THR A 29 7.83 13.25 6.30
CA THR A 29 6.74 12.68 7.10
C THR A 29 6.19 11.45 6.40
N VAL A 30 5.93 11.56 5.10
CA VAL A 30 5.46 10.46 4.26
C VAL A 30 6.48 9.32 4.22
N GLU A 31 7.75 9.61 3.98
CA GLU A 31 8.82 8.60 3.99
C GLU A 31 8.93 7.88 5.33
N SER A 32 8.75 8.60 6.45
CA SER A 32 8.76 8.01 7.79
C SER A 32 7.58 7.07 8.01
N VAL A 33 6.38 7.49 7.60
CA VAL A 33 5.18 6.63 7.63
C VAL A 33 5.36 5.41 6.75
N ILE A 34 5.96 5.53 5.57
CA ILE A 34 6.21 4.40 4.68
C ILE A 34 7.23 3.44 5.28
N ALA A 35 8.34 3.96 5.80
CA ALA A 35 9.41 3.14 6.37
C ALA A 35 8.92 2.29 7.56
N VAL A 36 8.00 2.82 8.36
CA VAL A 36 7.39 2.12 9.50
C VAL A 36 6.13 1.34 9.09
N GLY A 37 5.33 1.92 8.21
CA GLY A 37 4.02 1.42 7.82
C GLY A 37 4.09 0.24 6.89
N LEU A 38 5.06 0.20 5.97
CA LEU A 38 5.25 -0.93 5.07
C LEU A 38 5.44 -2.26 5.83
N PRO A 39 6.38 -2.40 6.79
CA PRO A 39 6.51 -3.64 7.55
C PRO A 39 5.31 -3.92 8.46
N VAL A 40 4.61 -2.89 8.97
CA VAL A 40 3.38 -3.09 9.75
C VAL A 40 2.25 -3.64 8.88
N ILE A 41 1.99 -3.04 7.71
CA ILE A 41 0.98 -3.51 6.75
C ILE A 41 1.30 -4.93 6.31
N LEU A 42 2.56 -5.20 5.93
CA LEU A 42 2.99 -6.53 5.52
C LEU A 42 2.85 -7.55 6.67
N GLY A 43 3.18 -7.18 7.90
CA GLY A 43 3.02 -8.05 9.07
C GLY A 43 1.55 -8.31 9.40
N GLN A 44 0.69 -7.30 9.29
CA GLN A 44 -0.76 -7.45 9.52
C GLN A 44 -1.42 -8.24 8.41
N MET A 45 -1.00 -8.04 7.16
CA MET A 45 -1.40 -8.83 6.01
C MET A 45 -0.92 -10.27 6.17
N ALA A 46 0.33 -10.52 6.57
CA ALA A 46 0.85 -11.86 6.85
C ALA A 46 0.07 -12.56 7.98
N ASN A 47 -0.30 -11.81 9.03
CA ASN A 47 -1.19 -12.29 10.10
C ASN A 47 -2.64 -12.50 9.63
N ASN A 48 -3.07 -11.89 8.52
CA ASN A 48 -4.38 -12.15 7.93
C ASN A 48 -4.29 -13.37 7.00
N THR A 49 -3.24 -13.47 6.18
CA THR A 49 -2.99 -14.59 5.25
C THR A 49 -2.52 -15.87 5.93
N GLY A 50 -2.19 -15.83 7.22
CA GLY A 50 -1.86 -17.01 8.02
C GLY A 50 -3.03 -17.99 8.17
N ASP A 51 -4.25 -17.49 7.97
CA ASP A 51 -5.49 -18.28 7.96
C ASP A 51 -6.11 -18.26 6.55
N GLU A 52 -6.76 -19.35 6.12
CA GLU A 52 -7.35 -19.49 4.77
C GLU A 52 -8.24 -18.30 4.37
N LYS A 53 -8.95 -17.70 5.33
CA LYS A 53 -9.84 -16.55 5.09
C LYS A 53 -9.10 -15.27 4.71
N GLY A 54 -7.98 -14.94 5.36
CA GLY A 54 -7.27 -13.71 5.00
C GLY A 54 -6.35 -13.90 3.80
N ALA A 55 -5.97 -15.14 3.48
CA ALA A 55 -5.37 -15.47 2.18
C ALA A 55 -6.38 -15.20 1.06
N GLN A 56 -7.62 -15.69 1.21
CA GLN A 56 -8.72 -15.41 0.28
C GLN A 56 -9.11 -13.92 0.21
N ALA A 57 -9.07 -13.20 1.33
CA ALA A 57 -9.37 -11.77 1.34
C ALA A 57 -8.29 -10.96 0.59
N LEU A 58 -7.02 -11.32 0.77
CA LEU A 58 -5.94 -10.73 -0.01
C LEU A 58 -6.05 -11.10 -1.49
N ASP A 59 -6.34 -12.37 -1.78
CA ASP A 59 -6.50 -12.85 -3.15
C ASP A 59 -7.64 -12.12 -3.86
N ALA A 60 -8.80 -12.00 -3.20
CA ALA A 60 -9.96 -11.28 -3.71
C ALA A 60 -9.70 -9.77 -3.84
N ALA A 61 -8.90 -9.17 -2.96
CA ALA A 61 -8.51 -7.76 -3.08
C ALA A 61 -7.58 -7.56 -4.29
N VAL A 62 -6.57 -8.42 -4.45
CA VAL A 62 -5.66 -8.39 -5.59
C VAL A 62 -6.38 -8.71 -6.91
N GLU A 63 -7.35 -9.63 -6.91
CA GLU A 63 -8.16 -10.01 -8.07
C GLU A 63 -9.21 -8.95 -8.44
N LYS A 64 -9.83 -8.28 -7.47
CA LYS A 64 -10.77 -7.18 -7.75
C LYS A 64 -10.06 -5.94 -8.23
N ASP A 65 -8.92 -5.61 -7.64
CA ASP A 65 -8.09 -4.48 -8.04
C ASP A 65 -7.08 -4.92 -9.10
N HIS A 66 -7.57 -5.65 -10.13
CA HIS A 66 -6.90 -5.90 -11.42
C HIS A 66 -6.60 -4.56 -12.12
N THR A 67 -5.72 -3.78 -11.53
CA THR A 67 -4.96 -2.72 -12.16
C THR A 67 -3.88 -3.42 -12.97
N SER A 68 -4.30 -4.03 -14.08
CA SER A 68 -3.45 -4.59 -15.13
C SER A 68 -2.52 -3.54 -15.78
N GLY A 69 -2.56 -2.30 -15.30
CA GLY A 69 -1.70 -1.21 -15.69
C GLY A 69 -0.34 -1.28 -15.00
N SER A 70 0.65 -0.64 -15.62
CA SER A 70 1.93 -0.36 -14.95
C SER A 70 1.69 0.35 -13.61
N LEU A 71 2.51 0.11 -12.59
CA LEU A 71 2.52 0.88 -11.33
C LEU A 71 2.46 2.40 -11.59
N LEU A 72 3.10 2.85 -12.69
CA LEU A 72 3.09 4.24 -13.13
C LEU A 72 1.70 4.74 -13.59
N GLU A 73 0.90 3.87 -14.20
CA GLU A 73 -0.47 4.16 -14.64
C GLU A 73 -1.44 4.18 -13.45
N SER A 74 -1.28 3.25 -12.50
CA SER A 74 -2.04 3.25 -11.24
C SER A 74 -1.72 4.50 -10.39
N LEU A 75 -0.46 4.91 -10.34
CA LEU A 75 -0.05 6.20 -9.75
C LEU A 75 -0.66 7.38 -10.49
N GLY A 76 -0.67 7.35 -11.83
CA GLY A 76 -1.30 8.35 -12.67
C GLY A 76 -2.79 8.52 -12.35
N GLY A 77 -3.54 7.42 -12.27
CA GLY A 77 -4.97 7.43 -11.92
C GLY A 77 -5.26 7.89 -10.49
N LEU A 78 -4.44 7.45 -9.52
CA LEU A 78 -4.56 7.81 -8.11
C LEU A 78 -4.40 9.33 -7.89
N PHE A 79 -3.38 9.93 -8.52
CA PHE A 79 -3.10 11.36 -8.37
C PHE A 79 -3.87 12.25 -9.36
N ALA A 80 -4.46 11.69 -10.43
CA ALA A 80 -5.33 12.43 -11.35
C ALA A 80 -6.74 12.70 -10.79
N GLY A 81 -7.05 12.23 -9.58
CA GLY A 81 -8.32 12.51 -8.91
C GLY A 81 -9.50 11.70 -9.43
N GLY A 82 -9.26 10.55 -10.08
CA GLY A 82 -10.31 9.57 -10.39
C GLY A 82 -10.81 8.83 -9.14
N ASP A 83 -11.77 7.90 -9.33
CA ASP A 83 -12.40 7.06 -8.28
C ASP A 83 -11.40 6.34 -7.34
N SER A 84 -10.14 6.22 -7.77
CA SER A 84 -9.03 5.56 -7.06
C SER A 84 -8.76 6.07 -5.64
N ASN A 85 -9.10 7.33 -5.30
CA ASN A 85 -8.98 7.83 -3.91
C ASN A 85 -10.00 7.23 -2.96
N ASN A 86 -11.19 6.86 -3.46
CA ASN A 86 -12.23 6.18 -2.68
C ASN A 86 -11.92 4.69 -2.49
N ASP A 87 -11.13 4.13 -3.40
CA ASP A 87 -10.76 2.71 -3.38
C ASP A 87 -9.66 2.43 -2.36
N GLY A 88 -8.71 3.35 -2.15
CA GLY A 88 -7.62 3.16 -1.18
C GLY A 88 -8.07 2.89 0.26
N GLY A 89 -9.14 3.54 0.72
CA GLY A 89 -9.70 3.29 2.05
C GLY A 89 -10.38 1.93 2.14
N LYS A 90 -11.15 1.56 1.10
CA LYS A 90 -11.84 0.27 1.02
C LYS A 90 -10.86 -0.89 0.88
N ILE A 91 -9.72 -0.67 0.23
CA ILE A 91 -8.63 -1.64 0.10
C ILE A 91 -8.04 -1.94 1.46
N ILE A 92 -7.69 -0.92 2.24
CA ILE A 92 -7.18 -1.13 3.60
C ILE A 92 -8.23 -1.81 4.46
N GLU A 93 -9.49 -1.42 4.34
CA GLU A 93 -10.59 -2.06 5.05
C GLU A 93 -10.74 -3.55 4.67
N HIS A 94 -10.58 -3.92 3.40
CA HIS A 94 -10.63 -5.34 3.00
C HIS A 94 -9.39 -6.13 3.45
N VAL A 95 -8.21 -5.53 3.36
CA VAL A 95 -6.93 -6.21 3.62
C VAL A 95 -6.63 -6.31 5.11
N LEU A 96 -6.84 -5.21 5.84
CA LEU A 96 -6.57 -5.12 7.28
C LEU A 96 -7.82 -5.35 8.13
N GLY A 97 -9.02 -5.12 7.59
CA GLY A 97 -10.27 -5.26 8.35
C GLY A 97 -10.26 -4.43 9.62
N ASP A 98 -10.68 -5.06 10.71
CA ASP A 98 -10.69 -4.47 12.06
C ASP A 98 -9.28 -4.05 12.56
N LYS A 99 -8.22 -4.58 11.94
CA LYS A 99 -6.82 -4.29 12.33
C LYS A 99 -6.32 -2.95 11.79
N GLN A 100 -7.09 -2.28 10.91
CA GLN A 100 -6.72 -0.97 10.37
C GLN A 100 -6.45 0.06 11.47
N SER A 101 -7.32 0.17 12.49
CA SER A 101 -7.13 1.13 13.58
C SER A 101 -5.84 0.85 14.35
N SER A 102 -5.61 -0.42 14.71
CA SER A 102 -4.41 -0.84 15.44
C SER A 102 -3.12 -0.60 14.63
N ALA A 103 -3.16 -0.83 13.32
CA ALA A 103 -2.04 -0.53 12.42
C ALA A 103 -1.74 0.97 12.40
N ASN A 104 -2.76 1.81 12.20
CA ASN A 104 -2.62 3.26 12.18
C ASN A 104 -2.07 3.80 13.51
N GLU A 105 -2.57 3.31 14.64
CA GLU A 105 -2.10 3.67 15.98
C GLU A 105 -0.65 3.22 16.21
N THR A 106 -0.29 2.02 15.78
CA THR A 106 1.09 1.51 15.92
C THR A 106 2.07 2.39 15.13
N ILE A 107 1.69 2.76 13.91
CA ILE A 107 2.53 3.59 13.03
C ILE A 107 2.61 5.02 13.57
N ALA A 108 1.50 5.59 14.03
CA ALA A 108 1.46 6.91 14.67
C ALA A 108 2.38 6.97 15.89
N ASN A 109 2.29 5.99 16.80
CA ASN A 109 3.14 5.91 17.99
C ASN A 109 4.64 5.77 17.65
N LYS A 110 4.97 5.01 16.59
CA LYS A 110 6.36 4.80 16.17
C LYS A 110 6.97 5.98 15.43
N THR A 111 6.15 6.75 14.73
CA THR A 111 6.61 7.89 13.92
C THR A 111 6.46 9.24 14.62
N GLY A 112 5.64 9.31 15.67
CA GLY A 112 5.26 10.57 16.33
C GLY A 112 4.29 11.42 15.50
N ILE A 113 3.73 10.86 14.42
CA ILE A 113 2.78 11.52 13.52
C ILE A 113 1.36 11.23 14.00
N ASP A 114 0.44 12.17 13.84
CA ASP A 114 -0.95 11.95 14.25
C ASP A 114 -1.62 10.84 13.44
N VAL A 115 -2.54 10.12 14.09
CA VAL A 115 -3.23 8.96 13.51
C VAL A 115 -4.02 9.34 12.25
N ALA A 116 -4.58 10.56 12.16
CA ALA A 116 -5.37 10.98 11.01
C ALA A 116 -4.47 11.22 9.78
N THR A 117 -3.29 11.82 9.98
CA THR A 117 -2.27 11.97 8.94
C THR A 117 -1.72 10.63 8.49
N VAL A 118 -1.42 9.73 9.44
CA VAL A 118 -1.02 8.35 9.13
C VAL A 118 -2.09 7.67 8.28
N ALA A 119 -3.35 7.72 8.71
CA ALA A 119 -4.47 7.11 7.97
C ALA A 119 -4.56 7.66 6.54
N LYS A 120 -4.46 8.98 6.35
CA LYS A 120 -4.44 9.62 5.02
C LYS A 120 -3.30 9.09 4.15
N ILE A 121 -2.09 9.06 4.67
CA ILE A 121 -0.91 8.58 3.93
C ILE A 121 -1.09 7.10 3.54
N LEU A 122 -1.60 6.29 4.47
CA LEU A 122 -1.83 4.88 4.22
C LEU A 122 -2.89 4.63 3.14
N THR A 123 -3.95 5.43 3.07
CA THR A 123 -4.96 5.37 1.99
C THR A 123 -4.32 5.47 0.61
N PHE A 124 -3.27 6.28 0.43
CA PHE A 124 -2.52 6.34 -0.82
C PHE A 124 -1.48 5.22 -0.95
N LEU A 125 -0.89 4.77 0.15
CA LEU A 125 0.14 3.74 0.15
C LEU A 125 -0.41 2.35 -0.18
N ALA A 126 -1.60 2.02 0.31
CA ALA A 126 -2.16 0.67 0.18
C ALA A 126 -2.42 0.22 -1.27
N PRO A 127 -3.03 1.03 -2.15
CA PRO A 127 -3.14 0.71 -3.58
C PRO A 127 -1.77 0.44 -4.23
N LEU A 128 -0.71 1.13 -3.81
CA LEU A 128 0.63 0.96 -4.38
C LEU A 128 1.27 -0.35 -3.94
N VAL A 129 1.12 -0.70 -2.67
CA VAL A 129 1.55 -2.00 -2.15
C VAL A 129 0.78 -3.12 -2.85
N MET A 130 -0.53 -2.98 -3.03
CA MET A 130 -1.34 -3.97 -3.74
C MET A 130 -0.96 -4.08 -5.22
N ALA A 131 -0.82 -2.96 -5.94
CA ALA A 131 -0.39 -2.95 -7.35
C ALA A 131 0.99 -3.62 -7.51
N TYR A 132 1.90 -3.39 -6.57
CA TYR A 132 3.19 -4.06 -6.55
C TYR A 132 3.07 -5.57 -6.28
N LEU A 133 2.27 -5.99 -5.29
CA LEU A 133 2.05 -7.40 -4.97
C LEU A 133 1.34 -8.14 -6.10
N GLY A 134 0.32 -7.53 -6.72
CA GLY A 134 -0.37 -8.07 -7.89
C GLY A 134 0.55 -8.22 -9.09
N LYS A 135 1.41 -7.21 -9.35
CA LYS A 135 2.45 -7.31 -10.37
C LYS A 135 3.44 -8.44 -10.07
N LYS A 136 3.89 -8.56 -8.81
CA LYS A 136 4.79 -9.64 -8.40
C LYS A 136 4.14 -11.00 -8.59
N LYS A 137 2.90 -11.19 -8.14
CA LYS A 137 2.13 -12.44 -8.34
C LYS A 137 2.00 -12.77 -9.83
N SER A 138 1.73 -11.79 -10.67
CA SER A 138 1.64 -11.97 -12.13
C SER A 138 2.99 -12.34 -12.76
N SER A 139 4.09 -11.67 -12.36
CA SER A 139 5.45 -12.03 -12.80
C SER A 139 5.89 -13.41 -12.31
N ASP A 140 5.67 -13.75 -11.04
CA ASP A 140 6.01 -15.05 -10.47
C ASP A 140 5.20 -16.17 -11.17
N ASN A 141 3.96 -15.90 -11.60
CA ASN A 141 3.13 -16.84 -12.36
C ASN A 141 3.56 -16.96 -13.84
N LEU A 142 4.26 -15.96 -14.39
CA LEU A 142 4.90 -16.02 -15.71
C LEU A 142 6.22 -16.82 -15.67
N ASP A 143 6.97 -16.76 -14.56
CA ASP A 143 8.20 -17.55 -14.37
C ASP A 143 7.93 -19.02 -13.99
N ALA A 144 6.78 -19.32 -13.37
CA ALA A 144 6.37 -20.70 -13.05
C ALA A 144 5.77 -21.47 -14.25
N GLY A 145 5.59 -20.81 -15.40
CA GLY A 145 4.96 -21.36 -16.61
C GLY A 145 5.87 -21.42 -17.85
N GLY A 146 7.19 -21.24 -17.69
CA GLY A 146 8.19 -21.28 -18.76
C GLY A 146 9.01 -22.55 -18.80
#